data_AF-A0A5Y1PAK2-F1
#
_entry.id   AF-A0A5Y1PAK2-F1
#
_cell.length_a   1.000
_cell.length_b   1.000
_cell.length_c   1.000
_cell.angle_alpha   90.00
_cell.angle_beta   90.00
_cell.angle_gamma   90.00
#
_symmetry.space_group_name_H-M   'P 1'
#
loop_
_entity.id
_entity.type
_entity.pdbx_description
1 polymer ?
#
loop_
_entity_poly.entity_id
_entity_poly.type
_entity_poly.pdbx_seq_one_letter_code
_entity_poly.pdbx_strand_id
1 'polypeptide(L)' 'MIINQIYSIDSCDDVELNIKRGSKLEFRLTYDDSKEIEAIICIIPGGAEDMNS' A
#
# COMPACT_ATOMS: atom_id res chain seq x y z
N MET A 1 -21.83 -4.78 0.61
CA MET A 1 -21.28 -4.59 1.97
C MET A 1 -19.90 -3.99 1.80
N ILE A 2 -19.56 -2.98 2.61
CA ILE A 2 -18.21 -2.40 2.53
C ILE A 2 -17.23 -3.39 3.15
N ILE A 3 -16.32 -3.90 2.33
CA ILE A 3 -15.20 -4.75 2.74
C ILE A 3 -13.98 -3.86 2.94
N ASN A 4 -13.27 -4.07 4.05
CA ASN A 4 -12.01 -3.39 4.36
C ASN A 4 -11.01 -4.45 4.84
N GLN A 5 -9.94 -4.62 4.07
CA GLN A 5 -8.89 -5.59 4.35
C GLN A 5 -7.54 -4.88 4.40
N ILE A 6 -6.73 -5.28 5.37
CA ILE A 6 -5.37 -4.77 5.57
C ILE A 6 -4.40 -5.93 5.41
N TYR A 7 -3.39 -5.72 4.57
CA TYR A 7 -2.35 -6.68 4.27
C TYR A 7 -0.99 -6.11 4.68
N SER A 8 -0.13 -6.98 5.17
CA SER A 8 1.28 -6.66 5.42
C SER A 8 2.11 -7.29 4.31
N ILE A 9 2.69 -6.46 3.45
CA ILE A 9 3.45 -6.90 2.26
C ILE A 9 4.93 -6.59 2.41
N ASP A 10 5.77 -7.35 1.70
CA ASP A 10 7.20 -7.05 1.62
C ASP A 10 7.45 -5.74 0.87
N SER A 11 8.35 -4.92 1.40
CA SER A 11 8.88 -3.75 0.70
C SER A 11 9.93 -4.16 -0.32
N CYS A 12 10.36 -3.20 -1.16
CA CYS A 12 11.44 -3.41 -2.12
C CYS A 12 12.75 -2.85 -1.57
N ASP A 13 13.85 -3.52 -1.88
CA ASP A 13 15.20 -3.01 -1.61
C ASP A 13 15.48 -1.79 -2.50
N ASP A 14 16.15 -0.79 -1.93
CA ASP A 14 16.69 0.33 -2.71
C ASP A 14 18.06 -0.06 -3.23
N VAL A 15 18.10 -0.48 -4.49
CA VAL A 15 19.33 -0.93 -5.15
C VAL A 15 20.28 0.22 -5.43
N GLU A 16 19.77 1.42 -5.71
CA GLU A 16 20.58 2.60 -6.03
C GLU A 16 21.36 3.09 -4.80
N LEU A 17 20.69 3.06 -3.63
CA LEU A 17 21.29 3.46 -2.36
C LEU A 17 21.91 2.30 -1.58
N ASN A 18 21.84 1.06 -2.09
CA ASN A 18 22.28 -0.16 -1.42
C ASN A 18 21.63 -0.36 -0.03
N ILE A 19 20.34 -0.03 0.10
CA ILE A 19 19.57 -0.15 1.34
C ILE A 19 18.64 -1.37 1.23
N LYS A 20 18.74 -2.28 2.20
CA LYS A 20 17.80 -3.39 2.37
C LYS A 20 16.60 -2.94 3.21
N ARG A 21 15.39 -2.94 2.64
CA ARG A 21 14.18 -2.56 3.38
C ARG A 21 13.53 -3.82 3.97
N GLY A 22 13.78 -4.05 5.26
CA GLY A 22 13.15 -5.14 6.01
C GLY A 22 11.77 -4.82 6.59
N SER A 23 11.37 -3.54 6.58
CA SER A 23 10.05 -3.13 7.05
C SER A 23 8.97 -3.60 6.07
N LYS A 24 7.87 -4.11 6.64
CA LYS A 24 6.67 -4.45 5.86
C LYS A 24 5.89 -3.18 5.53
N LEU A 25 5.28 -3.13 4.35
CA LEU A 25 4.34 -2.09 3.97
C LEU A 25 2.91 -2.51 4.31
N GLU A 26 2.08 -1.55 4.71
CA GLU A 26 0.65 -1.76 4.86
C GLU A 26 -0.06 -1.50 3.53
N PHE A 27 -0.83 -2.47 3.05
CA PHE A 27 -1.70 -2.33 1.88
C PHE A 27 -3.16 -2.46 2.31
N ARG A 28 -3.98 -1.46 1.98
CA ARG A 28 -5.41 -1.46 2.29
C ARG A 28 -6.24 -1.64 1.02
N LEU A 29 -7.11 -2.66 1.03
CA LEU A 29 -8.09 -2.93 -0.01
C LEU A 29 -9.49 -2.65 0.53
N THR A 30 -10.17 -1.67 -0.07
CA THR A 30 -11.54 -1.32 0.30
C THR A 30 -12.42 -1.33 -0.94
N TYR A 31 -13.55 -2.03 -0.89
CA TYR A 31 -14.54 -2.08 -1.96
C TYR A 31 -15.94 -2.40 -1.41
N ASP A 32 -16.97 -2.16 -2.21
CA ASP A 32 -18.34 -2.57 -1.90
C ASP A 32 -18.68 -3.84 -2.70
N ASP A 33 -18.74 -4.99 -2.02
CA ASP A 33 -18.99 -6.29 -2.66
C ASP A 33 -20.44 -6.48 -3.15
N SER A 34 -21.31 -5.51 -2.87
CA SER A 34 -22.70 -5.50 -3.38
C SER A 34 -22.86 -4.79 -4.71
N LYS A 35 -21.78 -4.20 -5.24
CA LYS A 35 -21.76 -3.46 -6.51
C LYS A 35 -20.84 -4.13 -7.53
N GLU A 36 -21.16 -3.96 -8.80
CA GLU A 36 -20.24 -4.32 -9.88
C GLU A 36 -18.99 -3.44 -9.83
N ILE A 37 -17.83 -4.02 -10.13
CA ILE A 37 -16.56 -3.28 -10.15
C ILE A 37 -16.43 -2.57 -11.49
N GLU A 38 -16.43 -1.24 -11.47
CA GLU A 38 -16.28 -0.41 -12.67
C GLU A 38 -14.86 0.15 -12.86
N ALA A 39 -14.12 0.33 -11.76
CA ALA A 39 -12.78 0.91 -11.77
C ALA A 39 -11.93 0.46 -10.58
N ILE A 40 -10.61 0.61 -10.72
CA ILE A 40 -9.63 0.41 -9.66
C ILE A 40 -8.91 1.74 -9.43
N ILE A 41 -8.93 2.23 -8.19
CA ILE A 41 -8.23 3.46 -7.78
C ILE A 41 -7.03 3.06 -6.92
N CYS A 42 -5.83 3.45 -7.35
CA CYS A 42 -4.62 3.31 -6.57
C CYS A 42 -4.27 4.65 -5.91
N ILE A 43 -4.20 4.68 -4.57
CA ILE A 43 -3.73 5.84 -3.82
C ILE A 43 -2.33 5.52 -3.32
N ILE A 44 -1.35 6.25 -3.84
CA ILE A 44 0.04 6.13 -3.43
C ILE A 44 0.35 7.37 -2.56
N PRO A 45 0.65 7.20 -1.26
CA PRO A 45 1.05 8.34 -0.43
C PRO A 45 2.34 8.94 -0.99
N GLY A 46 2.44 10.27 -0.96
CA GLY A 46 3.66 10.97 -1.38
C GLY A 46 4.84 10.64 -0.45
N GLY A 47 6.07 10.79 -0.94
CA GLY A 47 7.30 10.42 -0.22
C GLY A 47 7.61 11.18 1.08
N ALA A 48 6.77 12.12 1.51
CA ALA A 48 6.99 12.92 2.72
C ALA A 48 6.47 12.28 4.02
N GLU A 49 5.64 11.22 3.96
CA GLU A 49 5.21 10.53 5.20
C GLU A 49 6.36 9.76 5.88
N ASP A 50 7.37 9.31 5.12
CA ASP A 50 8.53 8.56 5.64
C ASP A 50 9.74 9.47 5.97
N MET A 51 9.67 10.77 5.68
CA MET A 51 10.78 11.73 5.87
C MET A 51 10.82 12.37 7.28
N ASN A 52 9.85 12.10 8.13
CA ASN A 52 9.68 12.77 9.43
C ASN A 52 10.00 11.89 10.66
N SER A 53 10.74 10.79 10.49
CA SER A 53 11.22 9.96 11.60
C SER A 53 12.70 10.21 11.91
#